data_AF-A0A7W4B047-F1
#
_entry.id   AF-A0A7W4B047-F1
#
_cell.length_a   1.000
_cell.length_b   1.000
_cell.length_c   1.000
_cell.angle_alpha   90.00
_cell.angle_beta   90.00
_cell.angle_gamma   90.00
#
_symmetry.space_group_name_H-M   'P 1'
#
loop_
_entity.id
_entity.type
_entity.pdbx_description
1 polymer ?
#
loop_
_entity_poly.entity_id
_entity_poly.type
_entity_poly.pdbx_seq_one_letter_code
_entity_poly.pdbx_strand_id
1 'polypeptide(L)'
;MFTTSVCSYPARGPFGNNQYRGNCTGFIIKDLLESFLPKGGLFIDPSVGGGTSNDVAKSLNIRFKGFDLHSGFNLLVDDLADKSGELADLCFWHLHTQT
;
A
#
# COMPACT_ATOMS: atom_id res chain seq x y z
N MET A 1 -1.07 -14.77 1.63
CA MET A 1 -1.03 -14.66 3.11
C MET A 1 0.34 -15.12 3.57
N PHE A 2 0.90 -14.48 4.59
CA PHE A 2 2.17 -14.91 5.18
C PHE A 2 2.08 -16.32 5.76
N THR A 3 3.10 -17.12 5.49
CA THR A 3 3.27 -18.48 6.03
C THR A 3 4.36 -18.55 7.11
N THR A 4 5.29 -17.59 7.10
CA THR A 4 6.41 -17.47 8.04
C THR A 4 6.68 -15.98 8.32
N SER A 5 7.52 -15.69 9.32
CA SER A 5 7.96 -14.33 9.63
C SER A 5 9.01 -13.77 8.66
N VAL A 6 9.57 -14.61 7.78
CA VAL A 6 10.58 -14.22 6.79
C VAL A 6 10.03 -14.53 5.39
N CYS A 7 9.78 -13.49 4.61
CA CYS A 7 9.27 -13.60 3.25
C CYS A 7 10.38 -13.43 2.20
N SER A 8 10.23 -14.09 1.05
CA SER A 8 11.12 -13.97 -0.10
C SER A 8 10.29 -13.95 -1.38
N TYR A 9 10.46 -12.91 -2.19
CA TYR A 9 9.75 -12.70 -3.45
C TYR A 9 10.77 -12.54 -4.59
N PRO A 10 11.24 -13.65 -5.21
CA PRO A 10 12.28 -13.59 -6.24
C PRO A 10 11.83 -12.87 -7.52
N ALA A 11 10.53 -12.84 -7.78
CA ALA A 11 9.95 -12.06 -8.86
C ALA A 11 9.32 -10.76 -8.32
N ARG A 12 9.44 -9.66 -9.09
CA ARG A 12 8.80 -8.38 -8.75
C ARG A 12 7.27 -8.41 -8.87
N GLY A 13 6.77 -9.18 -9.85
CA GLY A 13 5.36 -9.18 -10.22
C GLY A 13 4.94 -7.95 -11.04
N PRO A 14 3.66 -7.89 -11.45
CA PRO A 14 3.14 -6.92 -12.40
C PRO A 14 2.69 -5.58 -11.77
N PHE A 15 2.96 -5.36 -10.48
CA PHE A 15 2.34 -4.26 -9.71
C PHE A 15 3.17 -2.97 -9.73
N GLY A 16 2.53 -1.83 -9.99
CA GLY A 16 3.10 -0.50 -9.94
C GLY A 16 4.21 -0.25 -10.98
N ASN A 17 4.69 0.99 -11.03
CA ASN A 17 5.78 1.39 -11.92
C ASN A 17 7.17 1.03 -11.34
N ASN A 18 7.91 0.16 -12.05
CA ASN A 18 9.25 -0.27 -11.63
C ASN A 18 10.32 0.82 -11.71
N GLN A 19 10.07 1.88 -12.47
CA GLN A 19 10.95 3.06 -12.55
C GLN A 19 10.66 4.07 -11.43
N TYR A 20 9.56 3.91 -10.68
CA TYR A 20 9.30 4.77 -9.53
C TYR A 20 10.29 4.43 -8.41
N ARG A 21 11.06 5.44 -8.00
CA ARG A 21 12.10 5.26 -6.98
C ARG A 21 11.49 4.82 -5.66
N GLY A 22 12.11 3.82 -5.04
CA GLY A 22 11.66 3.31 -3.75
C GLY A 22 10.41 2.41 -3.82
N ASN A 23 10.06 1.88 -5.00
CA ASN A 23 8.98 0.89 -5.09
C ASN A 23 9.33 -0.41 -4.35
N CYS A 24 8.33 -1.06 -3.76
CA CYS A 24 8.42 -2.45 -3.29
C CYS A 24 7.68 -3.41 -4.23
N THR A 25 7.93 -4.71 -4.05
CA THR A 25 7.13 -5.76 -4.68
C THR A 25 5.68 -5.70 -4.20
N GLY A 26 4.71 -5.90 -5.10
CA GLY A 26 3.30 -5.96 -4.69
C GLY A 26 2.93 -7.25 -3.96
N PHE A 27 3.76 -8.30 -4.04
CA PHE A 27 3.50 -9.56 -3.35
C PHE A 27 3.50 -9.42 -1.83
N ILE A 28 4.36 -8.56 -1.26
CA ILE A 28 4.36 -8.32 0.19
C ILE A 28 3.07 -7.62 0.65
N ILE A 29 2.57 -6.68 -0.15
CA ILE A 29 1.29 -5.99 0.13
C ILE A 29 0.15 -6.99 0.03
N LYS A 30 0.14 -7.84 -1.01
CA LYS A 30 -0.85 -8.91 -1.17
C LYS A 30 -0.87 -9.83 0.07
N ASP A 31 0.29 -10.26 0.54
CA ASP A 31 0.36 -11.14 1.72
C ASP A 31 -0.09 -10.44 3.00
N LEU A 32 0.26 -9.16 3.20
CA LEU A 32 -0.25 -8.34 4.30
C LEU A 32 -1.79 -8.27 4.28
N LEU A 33 -2.38 -7.97 3.12
CA LEU A 33 -3.82 -7.84 2.98
C LEU A 33 -4.53 -9.17 3.24
N GLU A 34 -4.05 -10.26 2.66
CA GLU A 34 -4.64 -11.59 2.86
C GLU A 34 -4.46 -12.11 4.29
N SER A 35 -3.42 -11.65 5.01
CA SER A 35 -3.17 -12.06 6.39
C SER A 35 -3.94 -11.24 7.42
N PHE A 36 -4.13 -9.94 7.19
CA PHE A 36 -4.52 -9.02 8.26
C PHE A 36 -5.70 -8.11 7.94
N LEU A 37 -6.06 -7.92 6.67
CA LEU A 37 -7.22 -7.09 6.35
C LEU A 37 -8.51 -7.88 6.64
N PRO A 38 -9.42 -7.37 7.49
CA PRO A 38 -10.71 -8.02 7.69
C PRO A 38 -11.53 -8.02 6.39
N LYS A 39 -12.42 -9.00 6.25
CA LYS A 39 -13.28 -9.10 5.07
C LYS A 39 -14.13 -7.82 4.91
N GLY A 40 -13.98 -7.14 3.79
CA GLY A 40 -14.68 -5.87 3.51
C GLY A 40 -14.05 -4.63 4.16
N GLY A 41 -12.90 -4.80 4.82
CA GLY A 41 -12.14 -3.71 5.42
C GLY A 41 -11.56 -2.74 4.39
N LEU A 42 -11.26 -1.53 4.85
CA LEU A 42 -10.59 -0.49 4.06
C LEU A 42 -9.08 -0.61 4.20
N PHE A 43 -8.43 -0.77 3.05
CA PHE A 43 -6.98 -0.63 2.92
C PHE A 43 -6.63 0.82 2.54
N ILE A 44 -5.63 1.41 3.19
CA ILE A 44 -5.14 2.75 2.90
C ILE A 44 -3.63 2.76 2.68
N ASP A 45 -3.17 3.60 1.76
CA ASP A 45 -1.76 3.92 1.55
C ASP A 45 -1.62 5.44 1.43
N PRO A 46 -0.97 6.11 2.41
CA PRO A 46 -0.84 7.56 2.44
C PRO A 46 0.24 8.11 1.49
N SER A 47 1.03 7.26 0.84
CA SER A 47 2.08 7.66 -0.10
C SER A 47 2.25 6.64 -1.24
N VAL A 48 1.23 6.56 -2.10
CA VAL A 48 1.11 5.51 -3.13
C VAL A 48 2.23 5.51 -4.17
N GLY A 49 2.87 6.66 -4.40
CA GLY A 49 3.94 6.83 -5.37
C GLY A 49 3.64 6.17 -6.72
N GLY A 50 4.43 5.13 -7.05
CA GLY A 50 4.33 4.37 -8.30
C GLY A 50 3.09 3.49 -8.46
N GLY A 51 2.16 3.46 -7.49
CA GLY A 51 0.86 2.81 -7.61
C GLY A 51 0.80 1.33 -7.27
N THR A 52 1.85 0.75 -6.65
CA THR A 52 1.90 -0.68 -6.33
C THR A 52 0.72 -1.13 -5.46
N SER A 53 0.40 -0.39 -4.39
CA SER A 53 -0.72 -0.68 -3.49
C SER A 53 -2.08 -0.65 -4.20
N ASN A 54 -2.28 0.33 -5.08
CA ASN A 54 -3.48 0.45 -5.91
C ASN A 54 -3.68 -0.76 -6.83
N ASP A 55 -2.62 -1.21 -7.50
CA ASP A 55 -2.70 -2.37 -8.41
C ASP A 55 -2.99 -3.66 -7.64
N VAL A 56 -2.38 -3.83 -6.47
CA VAL A 56 -2.66 -4.98 -5.59
C VAL A 56 -4.11 -4.95 -5.12
N ALA A 57 -4.60 -3.81 -4.62
CA ALA A 57 -5.98 -3.67 -4.17
C ALA A 57 -6.99 -3.97 -5.28
N LYS A 58 -6.75 -3.48 -6.50
CA LYS A 58 -7.55 -3.80 -7.68
C LYS A 58 -7.55 -5.29 -8.01
N SER A 59 -6.38 -5.93 -7.98
CA SER A 59 -6.25 -7.37 -8.28
C SER A 59 -7.01 -8.27 -7.30
N LEU A 60 -7.19 -7.81 -6.06
CA LEU A 60 -7.89 -8.53 -4.98
C LEU A 60 -9.34 -8.06 -4.79
N ASN A 61 -9.80 -7.07 -5.56
CA ASN A 61 -11.11 -6.43 -5.39
C ASN A 61 -11.35 -5.91 -3.96
N ILE A 62 -10.35 -5.22 -3.41
CA ILE A 62 -10.35 -4.66 -2.05
C ILE A 62 -10.69 -3.17 -2.09
N ARG A 63 -11.43 -2.69 -1.07
CA ARG A 63 -11.67 -1.26 -0.86
C ARG A 63 -10.36 -0.57 -0.55
N PHE A 64 -10.02 0.43 -1.35
CA PHE A 64 -8.73 1.11 -1.26
C PHE A 64 -8.85 2.62 -1.36
N LYS A 65 -8.07 3.33 -0.53
CA LYS A 65 -7.84 4.77 -0.64
C LYS A 65 -6.34 5.03 -0.70
N GLY A 66 -5.92 5.70 -1.76
CA GLY A 66 -4.52 6.03 -2.01
C GLY A 66 -4.31 7.54 -2.01
N PHE A 67 -3.30 8.00 -1.28
CA PHE A 67 -2.90 9.40 -1.22
C PHE A 67 -1.41 9.56 -1.52
N ASP A 68 -1.00 10.77 -1.86
CA ASP A 68 0.40 11.09 -2.11
C ASP A 68 0.64 12.59 -1.95
N LEU A 69 1.88 12.97 -1.59
CA LEU A 69 2.29 14.37 -1.53
C LEU A 69 2.17 15.05 -2.89
N HIS A 70 2.52 14.36 -3.97
CA HIS A 70 2.37 14.88 -5.33
C HIS A 70 0.90 15.12 -5.72
N SER A 71 -0.03 14.44 -5.04
CA SER A 71 -1.48 14.58 -5.23
C SER A 71 -2.11 15.57 -4.23
N GLY A 72 -1.30 16.28 -3.44
CA GLY A 72 -1.75 17.31 -2.50
C GLY A 72 -2.20 16.78 -1.14
N PHE A 73 -1.77 15.58 -0.73
CA PHE A 73 -1.93 15.09 0.64
C PHE A 73 -0.56 15.00 1.32
N ASN A 74 -0.36 15.81 2.35
CA ASN A 74 0.86 15.84 3.12
C ASN A 74 0.67 15.11 4.46
N LEU A 75 1.16 13.86 4.51
CA LEU A 75 1.08 12.98 5.69
C LEU A 75 1.64 13.59 6.99
N LEU A 76 2.50 14.62 6.91
CA LEU A 76 3.08 15.27 8.10
C LEU A 76 2.14 16.29 8.77
N VAL A 77 1.16 16.81 8.05
CA VAL A 77 0.31 17.92 8.53
C VAL A 77 -1.17 17.68 8.31
N ASP A 78 -1.54 16.88 7.31
CA ASP A 78 -2.92 16.55 7.02
C ASP A 78 -3.36 15.33 7.84
N ASP A 79 -4.60 15.37 8.35
CA ASP A 79 -5.20 14.23 9.02
C ASP A 79 -5.68 13.19 8.00
N LEU A 80 -5.18 11.95 8.15
CA LEU A 80 -5.49 10.86 7.23
C LEU A 80 -6.95 10.42 7.33
N ALA A 81 -7.54 10.43 8.53
CA ALA A 81 -8.92 10.01 8.76
C ALA A 81 -9.92 11.03 8.20
N ASP A 82 -9.63 12.32 8.33
CA ASP A 82 -10.41 13.39 7.70
C ASP A 82 -10.33 13.29 6.17
N LYS A 83 -9.13 13.07 5.64
CA LYS A 83 -8.93 12.97 4.19
C LYS A 83 -9.60 11.72 3.60
N SER A 84 -9.54 10.59 4.30
CA SER A 84 -10.22 9.36 3.88
C SER A 84 -11.73 9.42 4.11
N GLY A 85 -12.22 10.20 5.07
CA GLY A 85 -13.63 10.28 5.46
C GLY A 85 -14.14 9.04 6.22
N GLU A 86 -13.26 8.10 6.56
CA GLU A 86 -13.54 6.93 7.40
C GLU A 86 -12.21 6.33 7.91
N LEU A 87 -12.25 5.63 9.05
CA LEU A 87 -11.07 4.94 9.56
C LEU A 87 -10.70 3.73 8.69
N ALA A 88 -9.40 3.56 8.43
CA ALA A 88 -8.89 2.40 7.72
C ALA A 88 -8.63 1.23 8.68
N ASP A 89 -8.88 0.01 8.19
CA ASP A 89 -8.61 -1.22 8.94
C ASP A 89 -7.14 -1.66 8.80
N LEU A 90 -6.50 -1.31 7.68
CA LEU A 90 -5.09 -1.59 7.44
C LEU A 90 -4.44 -0.42 6.69
N CYS A 91 -3.34 0.08 7.23
CA CYS A 91 -2.47 1.05 6.56
C CYS A 91 -1.16 0.37 6.17
N PHE A 92 -0.77 0.50 4.91
CA PHE A 92 0.58 0.13 4.47
C PHE A 92 1.35 1.40 4.13
N TRP A 93 2.51 1.56 4.76
CA TRP A 93 3.44 2.62 4.46
C TRP A 93 4.85 2.04 4.47
N HIS A 94 5.62 2.35 3.43
CA HIS A 94 7.04 2.01 3.40
C HIS A 94 7.87 3.25 3.07
N LEU A 95 9.06 3.32 3.65
CA LEU A 95 10.00 4.40 3.38
C LEU A 95 11.21 3.85 2.63
N HIS A 96 11.62 4.57 1.60
CA HIS A 96 12.93 4.39 1.00
C HIS A 96 13.81 5.56 1.41
N THR A 97 14.86 5.29 2.19
CA THR A 97 15.90 6.28 2.47
C THR A 97 16.91 6.27 1.33
N GLN A 98 17.22 7.45 0.82
CA GLN A 98 18.30 7.64 -0.14
C GLN A 98 19.60 7.79 0.65
N THR A 99 20.48 6.79 0.60
CA THR A 99 21.89 6.93 1.00
C THR A 99 22.72 7.42 -0.16
#